data_AF-A0A9E1WAX0-F1
#
_entry.id   AF-A0A9E1WAX0-F1
#
_cell.length_a   1.000
_cell.length_b   1.000
_cell.length_c   1.000
_cell.angle_alpha   90.00
_cell.angle_beta   90.00
_cell.angle_gamma   90.00
#
_symmetry.space_group_name_H-M   'P 1'
#
loop_
_entity.id
_entity.type
_entity.pdbx_description
1 polymer ?
#
loop_
_entity_poly.entity_id
_entity_poly.type
_entity_poly.pdbx_seq_one_letter_code
_entity_poly.pdbx_strand_id
1 'polypeptide(L)'
;IEGVNVPMYRTNIPCTPAGPFAGNMVVSMRPMPAADAIEAIQICARFPSVHGAPIHIGDPGHLGIDDLGSPDFGDPVTLHSTDMPVFWACGVTPQVALEAAKLPMAITHEPGHMLVTDLKNTDLAIS
;
A
#
# COMPACT_ATOMS: atom_id res chain seq x y z
N ILE A 1 -15.56 9.44 -2.32
CA ILE A 1 -14.28 9.38 -3.07
C ILE A 1 -13.81 10.81 -3.25
N GLU A 2 -12.64 11.15 -2.72
CA GLU A 2 -12.14 12.54 -2.63
C GLU A 2 -11.31 12.97 -3.85
N GLY A 3 -11.03 12.07 -4.80
CA GLY A 3 -10.32 12.40 -6.04
C GLY A 3 -8.82 12.71 -5.85
N VAL A 4 -8.24 12.21 -4.75
CA VAL A 4 -6.83 12.42 -4.38
C VAL A 4 -6.02 11.13 -4.53
N ASN A 5 -4.69 11.25 -4.48
CA ASN A 5 -3.82 10.06 -4.45
C ASN A 5 -3.93 9.38 -3.08
N VAL A 6 -4.01 8.05 -3.08
CA VAL A 6 -4.16 7.26 -1.86
C VAL A 6 -3.03 7.58 -0.87
N PRO A 7 -3.32 7.79 0.42
CA PRO A 7 -2.27 8.03 1.41
C PRO A 7 -1.44 6.77 1.60
N MET A 8 -0.13 6.96 1.67
CA MET A 8 0.84 5.90 1.82
C MET A 8 1.83 6.25 2.92
N TYR A 9 2.21 5.24 3.71
CA TYR A 9 2.99 5.40 4.92
C TYR A 9 4.14 4.40 4.95
N ARG A 10 5.33 4.84 5.37
CA ARG A 10 6.45 3.99 5.72
C ARG A 10 6.14 3.32 7.05
N THR A 11 6.24 1.99 7.08
CA THR A 11 6.00 1.23 8.32
C THR A 11 7.29 0.97 9.08
N ASN A 12 7.18 0.39 10.26
CA ASN A 12 8.27 -0.22 11.01
C ASN A 12 8.56 -1.69 10.60
N ILE A 13 7.89 -2.22 9.56
CA ILE A 13 8.04 -3.61 9.10
C ILE A 13 9.18 -3.69 8.07
N PRO A 14 10.31 -4.35 8.37
CA PRO A 14 11.40 -4.49 7.40
C PRO A 14 11.03 -5.46 6.28
N CYS A 15 11.38 -5.11 5.03
CA CYS A 15 11.40 -6.07 3.94
C CYS A 15 12.64 -6.99 4.05
N THR A 16 12.53 -8.21 3.52
CA THR A 16 13.69 -9.08 3.36
C THR A 16 14.70 -8.43 2.41
N PRO A 17 15.94 -8.15 2.83
CA PRO A 17 16.93 -7.49 1.99
C PRO A 17 17.43 -8.42 0.86
N ALA A 18 17.84 -7.82 -0.26
CA ALA A 18 18.42 -8.52 -1.39
C ALA A 18 19.54 -7.68 -2.02
N GLY A 19 20.80 -8.08 -1.86
CA GLY A 19 21.94 -7.31 -2.36
C GLY A 19 21.95 -5.89 -1.78
N PRO A 20 22.06 -4.82 -2.61
CA PRO A 20 22.03 -3.44 -2.12
C PRO A 20 20.64 -2.95 -1.73
N PHE A 21 19.58 -3.70 -2.04
CA PHE A 21 18.20 -3.30 -1.77
C PHE A 21 17.79 -3.69 -0.35
N ALA A 22 17.37 -2.70 0.43
CA ALA A 22 16.85 -2.85 1.78
C ALA A 22 15.90 -1.70 2.11
N GLY A 23 14.97 -1.90 3.03
CA GLY A 23 14.03 -0.86 3.44
C GLY A 23 12.82 -1.43 4.18
N ASN A 24 12.01 -0.56 4.75
CA ASN A 24 10.75 -0.95 5.35
C ASN A 24 9.64 -0.96 4.30
N MET A 25 8.64 -1.82 4.53
CA MET A 25 7.44 -1.89 3.71
C MET A 25 6.69 -0.56 3.76
N VAL A 26 6.25 -0.09 2.61
CA VAL A 26 5.30 1.02 2.49
C VAL A 26 3.90 0.43 2.34
N VAL A 27 2.94 0.99 3.05
CA VAL A 27 1.53 0.61 2.95
C VAL A 27 0.70 1.74 2.36
N SER A 28 -0.35 1.42 1.63
CA SER A 28 -1.44 2.35 1.31
C SER A 28 -2.60 2.11 2.27
N MET A 29 -3.29 3.19 2.65
CA MET A 29 -4.42 3.11 3.59
C MET A 29 -5.71 3.54 2.90
N ARG A 30 -6.80 2.83 3.17
CA ARG A 30 -8.15 3.24 2.79
C ARG A 30 -9.06 3.17 4.02
N PRO A 31 -9.81 4.25 4.34
CA PRO A 31 -10.83 4.22 5.38
C PRO A 31 -12.04 3.45 4.87
N MET A 32 -12.54 2.50 5.67
CA MET A 32 -13.68 1.67 5.29
C MET A 32 -14.57 1.36 6.51
N PRO A 33 -15.91 1.35 6.35
CA PRO A 33 -16.79 0.71 7.32
C PRO A 33 -16.40 -0.75 7.54
N ALA A 34 -16.70 -1.29 8.73
CA ALA A 34 -16.30 -2.66 9.08
C ALA A 34 -16.84 -3.73 8.13
N ALA A 35 -18.07 -3.58 7.63
CA ALA A 35 -18.64 -4.50 6.65
C ALA A 35 -17.85 -4.50 5.33
N ASP A 36 -17.54 -3.31 4.81
CA ASP A 36 -16.78 -3.14 3.57
C ASP A 36 -15.34 -3.62 3.72
N ALA A 37 -14.73 -3.44 4.88
CA ALA A 37 -13.40 -3.97 5.18
C ALA A 37 -13.39 -5.52 5.10
N ILE A 38 -14.40 -6.19 5.66
CA ILE A 38 -14.54 -7.65 5.59
C ILE A 38 -14.71 -8.11 4.14
N GLU A 39 -15.56 -7.43 3.37
CA GLU A 39 -15.77 -7.74 1.96
C GLU A 39 -14.49 -7.51 1.14
N ALA A 40 -13.79 -6.40 1.36
CA ALA A 40 -12.53 -6.09 0.71
C ALA A 40 -11.47 -7.17 0.96
N ILE A 41 -11.37 -7.70 2.18
CA ILE A 41 -10.48 -8.84 2.47
C ILE A 41 -10.84 -10.05 1.61
N GLN A 42 -12.12 -10.45 1.59
CA GLN A 42 -12.57 -11.63 0.85
C GLN A 42 -12.32 -11.49 -0.66
N ILE A 43 -12.54 -10.30 -1.21
CA ILE A 43 -12.29 -10.01 -2.62
C ILE A 43 -10.79 -10.02 -2.89
N CYS A 44 -10.01 -9.23 -2.15
CA CYS A 44 -8.59 -9.01 -2.46
C CYS A 44 -7.70 -10.21 -2.14
N ALA A 45 -8.07 -11.07 -1.18
CA ALA A 45 -7.34 -12.31 -0.86
C ALA A 45 -7.24 -13.26 -2.07
N ARG A 46 -8.16 -13.17 -3.02
CA ARG A 46 -8.14 -13.96 -4.26
C ARG A 46 -7.10 -13.48 -5.27
N PHE A 47 -6.44 -12.33 -5.06
CA PHE A 47 -5.50 -11.72 -6.01
C PHE A 47 -4.14 -11.43 -5.36
N PRO A 48 -3.41 -12.45 -4.87
CA PRO A 48 -2.14 -12.27 -4.15
C PRO A 48 -1.05 -11.63 -5.01
N SER A 49 -1.07 -11.85 -6.33
CA SER A 49 -0.09 -11.29 -7.27
C SER A 49 -0.37 -9.82 -7.65
N VAL A 50 -1.43 -9.22 -7.10
CA VAL A 50 -1.82 -7.83 -7.38
C VAL A 50 -1.72 -7.02 -6.08
N HIS A 51 -2.84 -6.66 -5.47
CA HIS A 51 -2.85 -5.96 -4.19
C HIS A 51 -2.78 -6.92 -2.99
N GLY A 52 -3.32 -8.14 -3.14
CA GLY A 52 -3.44 -9.13 -2.07
C GLY A 52 -4.41 -8.71 -0.95
N ALA A 53 -4.54 -9.57 0.06
CA ALA A 53 -5.26 -9.22 1.29
C ALA A 53 -4.57 -8.04 2.00
N PRO A 54 -5.32 -7.22 2.79
CA PRO A 54 -4.70 -6.23 3.65
C PRO A 54 -3.66 -6.87 4.58
N ILE A 55 -2.59 -6.14 4.87
CA ILE A 55 -1.57 -6.59 5.82
C ILE A 55 -1.93 -6.22 7.26
N HIS A 56 -2.84 -5.24 7.45
CA HIS A 56 -3.25 -4.76 8.76
C HIS A 56 -4.59 -4.03 8.70
N ILE A 57 -5.33 -4.04 9.81
CA ILE A 57 -6.62 -3.37 10.00
C ILE A 57 -6.66 -2.77 11.39
N GLY A 58 -7.12 -1.52 11.51
CA GLY A 58 -7.27 -0.85 12.78
C GLY A 58 -6.02 -0.07 13.19
N ASP A 59 -5.60 -0.20 14.45
CA ASP A 59 -4.64 0.74 15.07
C ASP A 59 -3.35 0.94 14.24
N PRO A 60 -3.11 2.14 13.65
CA PRO A 60 -1.93 2.42 12.84
C PRO A 60 -0.61 2.35 13.64
N GLY A 61 -0.65 2.48 14.96
CA GLY A 61 0.54 2.41 15.81
C GLY A 61 1.24 1.06 15.75
N HIS A 62 0.52 -0.03 15.46
CA HIS A 62 1.12 -1.36 15.24
C HIS A 62 2.05 -1.39 14.02
N LEU A 63 1.84 -0.51 13.04
CA LEU A 63 2.70 -0.33 11.88
C LEU A 63 3.77 0.77 12.08
N GLY A 64 3.81 1.40 13.25
CA GLY A 64 4.67 2.55 13.53
C GLY A 64 4.21 3.84 12.86
N ILE A 65 2.91 3.97 12.56
CA ILE A 65 2.33 5.19 11.97
C ILE A 65 1.65 5.99 13.08
N ASP A 66 2.22 7.15 13.41
CA ASP A 66 1.76 7.98 14.53
C ASP A 66 0.61 8.94 14.14
N ASP A 67 0.58 9.39 12.88
CA ASP A 67 -0.42 10.35 12.38
C ASP A 67 -0.88 10.01 10.97
N LEU A 68 -2.17 9.65 10.83
CA LEU A 68 -2.78 9.40 9.52
C LEU A 68 -3.00 10.67 8.69
N GLY A 69 -3.02 11.85 9.32
CA GLY A 69 -3.15 13.14 8.63
C GLY A 69 -1.89 13.58 7.89
N SER A 70 -0.76 12.89 8.10
CA SER A 70 0.55 13.24 7.55
C SER A 70 1.16 12.05 6.79
N PRO A 71 0.63 11.68 5.61
CA PRO A 71 1.18 10.56 4.84
C PRO A 71 2.58 10.86 4.30
N ASP A 72 3.44 9.84 4.23
CA ASP A 72 4.78 9.95 3.63
C ASP A 72 4.71 10.15 2.10
N PHE A 73 3.67 9.60 1.47
CA PHE A 73 3.39 9.79 0.05
C PHE A 73 1.88 9.87 -0.21
N GLY A 74 1.50 10.58 -1.28
CA GLY A 74 0.09 10.81 -1.62
C GLY A 74 -0.53 11.89 -0.75
N ASP A 75 -1.84 11.85 -0.61
CA ASP A 75 -2.62 12.90 0.04
C ASP A 75 -3.40 12.34 1.25
N PRO A 76 -3.56 13.10 2.35
CA PRO A 76 -4.39 12.68 3.46
C PRO A 76 -5.87 12.59 3.03
N VAL A 77 -6.62 11.72 3.69
CA VAL A 77 -8.04 11.47 3.40
C VAL A 77 -8.88 11.56 4.67
N THR A 78 -10.18 11.83 4.52
CA THR A 78 -11.10 11.87 5.65
C THR A 78 -11.32 10.47 6.22
N LEU A 79 -11.19 10.34 7.54
CA LEU A 79 -11.58 9.15 8.30
C LEU A 79 -12.87 9.46 9.07
N HIS A 80 -13.99 8.82 8.71
CA HIS A 80 -15.23 8.99 9.47
C HIS A 80 -15.20 8.18 10.77
N SER A 81 -16.05 8.54 11.73
CA SER A 81 -16.08 7.91 13.06
C SER A 81 -16.40 6.40 13.05
N THR A 82 -17.05 5.93 11.99
CA THR A 82 -17.41 4.51 11.79
C THR A 82 -16.40 3.75 10.93
N ASP A 83 -15.41 4.44 10.38
CA ASP A 83 -14.43 3.85 9.48
C ASP A 83 -13.29 3.23 10.29
N MET A 84 -12.78 2.13 9.76
CA MET A 84 -11.50 1.55 10.18
C MET A 84 -10.48 1.83 9.08
N PRO A 85 -9.25 2.22 9.44
CA PRO A 85 -8.16 2.27 8.48
C PRO A 85 -7.73 0.85 8.11
N VAL A 86 -7.68 0.57 6.82
CA VAL A 86 -7.28 -0.73 6.25
C VAL A 86 -6.04 -0.53 5.40
N PHE A 87 -5.00 -1.34 5.64
CA PHE A 87 -3.67 -1.14 5.08
C PHE A 87 -3.26 -2.29 4.15
N TRP A 88 -2.80 -1.96 2.95
CA TRP A 88 -2.24 -2.91 1.99
C TRP A 88 -0.78 -2.61 1.71
N ALA A 89 0.02 -3.64 1.42
CA ALA A 89 1.36 -3.43 0.87
C ALA A 89 1.26 -2.61 -0.43
N CYS A 90 2.14 -1.61 -0.56
CA CYS A 90 2.11 -0.68 -1.67
C CYS A 90 3.31 -0.83 -2.61
N GLY A 91 3.06 -0.67 -3.91
CA GLY A 91 4.07 -0.65 -4.97
C GLY A 91 5.04 0.55 -4.92
N VAL A 92 4.94 1.41 -3.90
CA VAL A 92 5.93 2.44 -3.56
C VAL A 92 7.08 1.87 -2.72
N THR A 93 6.93 0.69 -2.12
CA THR A 93 8.01 0.01 -1.36
C THR A 93 9.34 -0.09 -2.13
N PRO A 94 9.36 -0.39 -3.44
CA PRO A 94 10.59 -0.35 -4.25
C PRO A 94 11.28 1.02 -4.29
N GLN A 95 10.55 2.14 -4.17
CA GLN A 95 11.18 3.47 -4.12
C GLN A 95 12.03 3.64 -2.86
N VAL A 96 11.54 3.16 -1.71
CA VAL A 96 12.32 3.12 -0.45
C VAL A 96 13.54 2.21 -0.58
N ALA A 97 13.37 1.05 -1.22
CA ALA A 97 14.49 0.14 -1.47
C ALA A 97 15.55 0.75 -2.41
N LEU A 98 15.14 1.54 -3.39
CA LEU A 98 16.02 2.26 -4.32
C LEU A 98 16.80 3.38 -3.63
N GLU A 99 16.17 4.14 -2.74
CA GLU A 99 16.84 5.16 -1.91
C GLU A 99 18.01 4.56 -1.11
N ALA A 100 17.79 3.37 -0.52
CA ALA A 100 18.82 2.67 0.23
C ALA A 100 19.94 2.11 -0.68
N ALA A 101 19.58 1.61 -1.87
CA ALA A 101 20.53 1.01 -2.80
C ALA A 101 21.50 2.02 -3.43
N LYS A 102 21.15 3.32 -3.48
CA LYS A 102 21.99 4.42 -4.00
C LYS A 102 22.59 4.10 -5.37
N LEU A 103 21.77 3.57 -6.26
CA LEU A 103 22.20 3.21 -7.61
C LEU A 103 22.58 4.48 -8.40
N PRO A 104 23.56 4.40 -9.32
CA PRO A 104 23.90 5.54 -10.19
C PRO A 104 22.74 6.02 -11.06
N MET A 105 21.80 5.13 -11.37
CA MET A 105 20.60 5.41 -12.16
C MET A 105 19.50 4.38 -11.85
N ALA A 106 18.25 4.84 -11.78
CA ALA A 106 17.05 4.03 -11.72
C ALA A 106 15.92 4.73 -12.49
N ILE A 107 15.05 3.97 -13.16
CA ILE A 107 13.88 4.48 -13.89
C ILE A 107 12.63 3.84 -13.28
N THR A 108 11.66 4.67 -12.91
CA THR A 108 10.39 4.24 -12.32
C THR A 108 9.22 4.96 -13.01
N HIS A 109 7.99 4.53 -12.73
CA HIS A 109 6.81 5.32 -13.09
C HIS A 109 6.63 6.49 -12.11
N GLU A 110 5.93 7.53 -12.55
CA GLU A 110 5.41 8.58 -11.68
C GLU A 110 4.15 8.06 -10.96
N PRO A 111 3.96 8.32 -9.65
CA PRO A 111 2.74 7.92 -8.95
C PRO A 111 1.47 8.39 -9.69
N GLY A 112 0.51 7.49 -9.91
CA GLY A 112 -0.70 7.76 -10.70
C GLY A 112 -0.55 7.51 -12.22
N HIS A 113 0.67 7.32 -12.72
CA HIS A 113 0.99 7.08 -14.14
C HIS A 113 1.51 5.65 -14.36
N MET A 114 0.72 4.65 -13.99
CA MET A 114 1.08 3.23 -14.10
C MET A 114 1.03 2.70 -15.54
N LEU A 115 1.78 1.61 -15.80
CA LEU A 115 1.69 0.87 -17.05
C LEU A 115 0.36 0.08 -17.10
N VAL A 116 -0.46 0.35 -18.11
CA VAL A 116 -1.67 -0.44 -18.41
C VAL A 116 -1.29 -1.60 -19.32
N THR A 117 -1.67 -2.83 -18.94
CA THR A 117 -1.38 -4.06 -19.68
C THR A 117 -2.66 -4.70 -20.22
N ASP A 118 -2.53 -5.66 -21.14
CA ASP A 118 -3.66 -6.47 -21.63
C ASP A 118 -4.07 -7.61 -20.67
N LEU A 119 -3.33 -7.83 -19.58
CA LEU A 119 -3.65 -8.85 -18.58
C LEU A 119 -4.91 -8.42 -17.80
N LYS A 120 -5.88 -9.33 -17.70
CA LYS A 120 -7.08 -9.09 -16.89
C LYS A 120 -6.85 -9.55 -15.46
N ASN A 121 -7.39 -8.81 -14.49
CA ASN A 121 -7.35 -9.23 -13.09
C ASN A 121 -7.96 -10.63 -12.88
N THR A 122 -9.00 -11.00 -13.64
CA THR A 122 -9.62 -12.33 -13.58
C THR A 122 -8.65 -13.47 -13.87
N ASP A 123 -7.63 -13.21 -14.69
CA ASP A 123 -6.64 -14.20 -15.08
C ASP A 123 -5.55 -14.37 -13.99
N LEU A 124 -5.52 -13.46 -13.02
CA LEU A 124 -4.59 -13.44 -11.88
C LEU A 124 -5.24 -13.92 -10.58
N ALA A 125 -6.53 -14.27 -10.62
CA ALA A 125 -7.24 -14.79 -9.47
C ALA A 125 -6.75 -16.19 -9.11
N ILE A 126 -6.49 -16.45 -7.84
CA ILE A 126 -6.31 -17.81 -7.32
C ILE A 126 -7.69 -18.40 -6.96
N SER A 127 -7.82 -19.71 -7.19
CA SER A 127 -9.03 -20.51 -6.94
C SER A 127 -9.20 -20.85 -5.47
#